data_AF-A0A5C6AMY7-F1
#
_entry.id   AF-A0A5C6AMY7-F1
#
_cell.length_a   1.000
_cell.length_b   1.000
_cell.length_c   1.000
_cell.angle_alpha   90.00
_cell.angle_beta   90.00
_cell.angle_gamma   90.00
#
_symmetry.space_group_name_H-M   'P 1'
#
loop_
_entity.id
_entity.type
_entity.pdbx_description
1 polymer ?
#
loop_
_entity_poly.entity_id
_entity_poly.type
_entity_poly.pdbx_seq_one_letter_code
_entity_poly.pdbx_strand_id
1 'polypeptide(L)'
;MKYGSVRSATNLALLVLIGWFLTSWRHADAQVFFAGQAAERDFIAMFAFNGRSETDVKNQMRMLSGIQVDLVAKIGELDEQQTDKLQAATESDIRRFFREVDQVRHQLDEMKLGPNDINEAWQVVSPIQVRMNAGIFGEQSLFQRVIKSVLTPDQQTAYQDELVRQRVRRWNIITRMNIAEIERNSMPLTSSQRDQLLAVLEKVELPATLNKQMDGYAGYIRLTGSAKHDQQLKKFLTPAQMKVIDQYRLRYEGWLGQVVP
;
A
#
# COMPACT_ATOMS: atom_id res chain seq x y z
N MET A 1 -25.77 -29.35 19.41
CA MET A 1 -25.46 -27.90 19.32
C MET A 1 -23.97 -27.71 19.54
N LYS A 2 -23.18 -27.46 18.48
CA LYS A 2 -21.77 -27.09 18.55
C LYS A 2 -21.63 -25.72 17.91
N TYR A 3 -21.31 -24.70 18.70
CA TYR A 3 -20.99 -23.37 18.18
C TYR A 3 -19.51 -23.34 17.77
N GLY A 4 -19.27 -23.07 16.49
CA GLY A 4 -17.96 -22.90 15.91
C GLY A 4 -17.35 -21.54 16.27
N SER A 5 -16.07 -21.55 16.60
CA SER A 5 -15.23 -20.36 16.77
C SER A 5 -14.76 -19.89 15.40
N VAL A 6 -15.35 -18.80 14.90
CA VAL A 6 -14.83 -18.02 13.76
C VAL A 6 -14.30 -16.70 14.32
N ARG A 7 -13.02 -16.68 14.69
CA ARG A 7 -12.29 -15.43 15.01
C ARG A 7 -10.81 -15.57 14.66
N SER A 8 -10.42 -15.24 13.42
CA SER A 8 -9.03 -14.82 13.12
C SER A 8 -8.80 -14.14 11.75
N ALA A 9 -9.78 -13.44 11.17
CA ALA A 9 -9.61 -12.80 9.85
C ALA A 9 -9.53 -11.26 9.86
N THR A 10 -9.77 -10.61 11.00
CA THR A 10 -9.95 -9.14 11.05
C THR A 10 -8.70 -8.31 11.32
N ASN A 11 -7.56 -8.90 11.73
CA ASN A 11 -6.41 -8.10 12.15
C ASN A 11 -5.36 -7.81 11.06
N LEU A 12 -5.38 -8.47 9.90
CA LEU A 12 -4.37 -8.26 8.86
C LEU A 12 -4.68 -7.13 7.86
N ALA A 13 -5.94 -6.71 7.72
CA ALA A 13 -6.32 -5.65 6.79
C ALA A 13 -6.08 -4.23 7.33
N LEU A 14 -5.88 -4.07 8.64
CA LEU A 14 -5.79 -2.75 9.29
C LEU A 14 -4.40 -2.09 9.16
N LEU A 15 -3.33 -2.87 8.95
CA LEU A 15 -1.95 -2.36 8.97
C LEU A 15 -1.48 -1.72 7.65
N VAL A 16 -2.13 -2.00 6.52
CA VAL A 16 -1.71 -1.48 5.20
C VAL A 16 -2.42 -0.17 4.82
N LEU A 17 -3.56 0.16 5.44
CA LEU A 17 -4.39 1.32 5.06
C LEU A 17 -4.10 2.59 5.88
N ILE A 18 -3.52 2.47 7.07
CA ILE A 18 -3.21 3.63 7.93
C ILE A 18 -2.03 4.46 7.36
N GLY A 19 -1.16 3.86 6.55
CA GLY A 19 0.02 4.54 5.99
C GLY A 19 -0.28 5.64 4.97
N TRP A 20 -1.41 5.56 4.25
CA TRP A 20 -1.73 6.51 3.16
C TRP A 20 -2.49 7.76 3.59
N PHE A 21 -3.26 7.71 4.69
CA PHE A 21 -4.02 8.88 5.17
C PHE A 21 -3.21 9.84 6.04
N LEU A 22 -2.05 9.42 6.56
CA LEU A 22 -1.23 10.25 7.46
C LEU A 22 -0.15 11.07 6.75
N THR A 23 0.10 10.85 5.46
CA THR A 23 1.18 11.53 4.71
C THR A 23 0.77 12.85 4.07
N SER A 24 -0.51 13.08 3.77
CA SER A 24 -0.97 14.32 3.11
C SER A 24 -1.29 15.48 4.07
N TRP A 25 -1.31 15.25 5.39
CA TRP A 25 -1.72 16.26 6.39
C TRP A 25 -0.57 16.85 7.23
N ARG A 26 0.72 16.59 6.92
CA ARG A 26 1.83 16.95 7.83
C ARG A 26 2.95 17.84 7.28
N HIS A 27 2.82 18.41 6.09
CA HIS A 27 3.85 19.31 5.56
C HIS A 27 3.86 20.73 6.18
N ALA A 28 2.84 21.13 6.95
CA ALA A 28 2.73 22.51 7.43
C ALA A 28 3.35 22.80 8.82
N ASP A 29 3.55 21.78 9.68
CA ASP A 29 3.96 22.01 11.10
C ASP A 29 5.40 21.63 11.42
N ALA A 30 6.22 21.29 10.41
CA ALA A 30 7.61 20.93 10.65
C ALA A 30 8.40 22.09 11.27
N GLN A 31 8.10 23.35 10.96
CA GLN A 31 8.93 24.48 11.37
C GLN A 31 8.93 24.77 12.89
N VAL A 32 7.93 24.32 13.66
CA VAL A 32 7.77 24.71 15.07
C VAL A 32 8.42 23.73 16.05
N PHE A 33 8.75 22.50 15.63
CA PHE A 33 9.31 21.47 16.54
C PHE A 33 10.84 21.53 16.70
N PHE A 34 11.55 22.39 15.94
CA PHE A 34 13.02 22.32 15.81
C PHE A 34 13.83 23.28 16.71
N ALA A 35 13.20 24.03 17.61
CA ALA A 35 13.89 25.07 18.38
C ALA A 35 14.64 24.57 19.65
N GLY A 36 14.62 23.28 19.97
CA GLY A 36 14.98 22.82 21.32
C GLY A 36 16.14 21.83 21.50
N GLN A 37 16.66 21.19 20.45
CA GLN A 37 17.75 20.21 20.61
C GLN A 37 18.84 20.42 19.56
N ALA A 38 19.96 20.98 20.01
CA ALA A 38 21.25 20.99 19.31
C ALA A 38 21.94 19.60 19.36
N ALA A 39 21.17 18.51 19.52
CA ALA A 39 21.65 17.16 19.29
C ALA A 39 21.64 16.94 17.78
N GLU A 40 22.78 16.49 17.25
CA GLU A 40 23.04 16.05 15.87
C GLU A 40 21.77 15.76 15.06
N ARG A 41 21.49 16.62 14.05
CA ARG A 41 20.26 16.50 13.24
C ARG A 41 20.33 15.22 12.42
N ASP A 42 19.63 14.18 12.88
CA ASP A 42 19.46 12.96 12.10
C ASP A 42 18.42 13.18 10.98
N PHE A 43 18.91 13.68 9.84
CA PHE A 43 18.09 13.91 8.64
C PHE A 43 17.43 12.62 8.14
N ILE A 44 18.06 11.45 8.34
CA ILE A 44 17.48 10.17 7.96
C ILE A 44 16.28 9.87 8.84
N ALA A 45 16.42 9.99 10.17
CA ALA A 45 15.30 9.79 11.08
C ALA A 45 14.13 10.73 10.74
N MET A 46 14.43 12.01 10.52
CA MET A 46 13.45 13.03 10.20
C MET A 46 12.71 12.77 8.88
N PHE A 47 13.44 12.58 7.79
CA PHE A 47 12.85 12.50 6.46
C PHE A 47 12.46 11.09 6.04
N ALA A 48 13.30 10.08 6.31
CA ALA A 48 13.04 8.71 5.88
C ALA A 48 12.23 7.91 6.90
N PHE A 49 12.49 8.10 8.19
CA PHE A 49 11.87 7.28 9.25
C PHE A 49 10.66 7.94 9.92
N ASN A 50 10.29 9.16 9.49
CA ASN A 50 9.20 9.96 10.05
C ASN A 50 9.37 10.20 11.56
N GLY A 51 10.59 10.56 11.97
CA GLY A 51 10.98 10.86 13.35
C GLY A 51 11.21 9.64 14.25
N ARG A 52 11.17 8.43 13.71
CA ARG A 52 11.39 7.19 14.49
C ARG A 52 12.87 6.83 14.54
N SER A 53 13.28 6.13 15.61
CA SER A 53 14.64 5.63 15.73
C SER A 53 14.92 4.52 14.71
N GLU A 54 16.19 4.36 14.32
CA GLU A 54 16.60 3.28 13.43
C GLU A 54 16.26 1.90 14.00
N THR A 55 16.42 1.73 15.32
CA THR A 55 16.09 0.49 16.03
C THR A 55 14.61 0.16 15.91
N ASP A 56 13.71 1.13 16.07
CA ASP A 56 12.27 0.93 15.93
C ASP A 56 11.91 0.52 14.50
N VAL A 57 12.53 1.17 13.51
CA VAL A 57 12.33 0.85 12.10
C VAL A 57 12.83 -0.57 11.78
N LYS A 58 14.02 -0.95 12.26
CA LYS A 58 14.56 -2.33 12.12
C LYS A 58 13.61 -3.35 12.73
N ASN A 59 13.13 -3.10 13.94
CA ASN A 59 12.22 -4.01 14.63
C ASN A 59 10.88 -4.13 13.91
N GLN A 60 10.33 -3.02 13.41
CA GLN A 60 9.12 -3.06 12.59
C GLN A 60 9.34 -3.86 11.31
N MET A 61 10.47 -3.69 10.62
CA MET A 61 10.79 -4.45 9.40
C MET A 61 10.89 -5.95 9.68
N ARG A 62 11.50 -6.36 10.79
CA ARG A 62 11.57 -7.77 11.21
C ARG A 62 10.21 -8.36 11.57
N MET A 63 9.35 -7.57 12.22
CA MET A 63 7.97 -7.99 12.46
C MET A 63 7.22 -8.21 11.13
N LEU A 64 7.34 -7.25 10.20
CA LEU A 64 6.70 -7.34 8.89
C LEU A 64 7.26 -8.51 8.07
N SER A 65 8.56 -8.81 8.15
CA SER A 65 9.14 -9.97 7.48
C SER A 65 8.61 -11.28 8.05
N GLY A 66 8.48 -11.39 9.37
CA GLY A 66 7.85 -12.54 10.02
C GLY A 66 6.43 -12.77 9.50
N ILE A 67 5.61 -11.72 9.43
CA ILE A 67 4.25 -11.81 8.87
C ILE A 67 4.25 -12.29 7.41
N GLN A 68 5.22 -11.83 6.60
CA GLN A 68 5.33 -12.26 5.20
C GLN A 68 5.69 -13.75 5.10
N VAL A 69 6.67 -14.22 5.88
CA VAL A 69 7.04 -15.65 5.91
C VAL A 69 5.88 -16.50 6.40
N ASP A 70 5.21 -16.11 7.49
CA ASP A 70 4.04 -16.81 8.03
C ASP A 70 2.89 -16.89 7.02
N LEU A 71 2.70 -15.85 6.21
CA LEU A 71 1.70 -15.85 5.15
C LEU A 71 2.03 -16.91 4.09
N VAL A 72 3.28 -16.96 3.62
CA VAL A 72 3.71 -17.98 2.64
C VAL A 72 3.60 -19.39 3.25
N ALA A 73 4.01 -19.55 4.51
CA ALA A 73 3.87 -20.79 5.28
C ALA A 73 2.42 -21.30 5.31
N LYS A 74 1.46 -20.40 5.56
CA LYS A 74 0.03 -20.76 5.59
C LYS A 74 -0.55 -21.11 4.23
N ILE A 75 0.00 -20.58 3.14
CA ILE A 75 -0.52 -20.84 1.79
C ILE A 75 -0.02 -22.18 1.26
N GLY A 76 1.25 -22.51 1.52
CA GLY A 76 1.93 -23.64 0.89
C GLY A 76 2.36 -24.76 1.84
N GLU A 77 2.08 -24.66 3.15
CA GLU A 77 2.60 -25.59 4.16
C GLU A 77 4.12 -25.77 4.04
N LEU A 78 4.85 -24.66 4.21
CA LEU A 78 6.30 -24.67 4.08
C LEU A 78 6.96 -25.62 5.08
N ASP A 79 7.98 -26.34 4.62
CA ASP A 79 8.87 -27.06 5.52
C ASP A 79 9.84 -26.11 6.24
N GLU A 80 10.57 -26.65 7.21
CA GLU A 80 11.55 -25.90 8.01
C GLU A 80 12.67 -25.31 7.14
N GLN A 81 13.17 -26.07 6.16
CA GLN A 81 14.24 -25.63 5.28
C GLN A 81 13.80 -24.47 4.37
N GLN A 82 12.58 -24.52 3.85
CA GLN A 82 11.98 -23.46 3.06
C GLN A 82 11.79 -22.20 3.91
N THR A 83 11.28 -22.36 5.14
CA THR A 83 11.07 -21.27 6.10
C THR A 83 12.38 -20.56 6.42
N ASP A 84 13.45 -21.31 6.76
CA ASP A 84 14.76 -20.76 7.07
C ASP A 84 15.36 -19.96 5.91
N LYS A 85 15.24 -20.48 4.68
CA LYS A 85 15.72 -19.77 3.47
C LYS A 85 14.99 -18.45 3.26
N LEU A 86 13.67 -18.43 3.45
CA LEU A 86 12.87 -17.22 3.34
C LEU A 86 13.21 -16.21 4.45
N GLN A 87 13.37 -16.66 5.69
CA GLN A 87 13.79 -15.78 6.79
C GLN A 87 15.17 -15.18 6.52
N ALA A 88 16.15 -15.99 6.12
CA ALA A 88 17.48 -15.52 5.75
C ALA A 88 17.45 -14.50 4.61
N ALA A 89 16.58 -14.71 3.61
CA ALA A 89 16.38 -13.76 2.52
C ALA A 89 15.83 -12.41 3.02
N THR A 90 14.82 -12.42 3.90
CA THR A 90 14.26 -11.18 4.46
C THR A 90 15.27 -10.41 5.32
N GLU A 91 16.05 -11.11 6.15
CA GLU A 91 17.09 -10.49 6.98
C GLU A 91 18.21 -9.91 6.08
N SER A 92 18.56 -10.57 4.99
CA SER A 92 19.49 -10.02 4.00
C SER A 92 18.95 -8.76 3.32
N ASP A 93 17.65 -8.70 3.01
CA ASP A 93 17.01 -7.50 2.44
C ASP A 93 17.03 -6.33 3.43
N ILE A 94 16.75 -6.59 4.72
CA ILE A 94 16.85 -5.59 5.79
C ILE A 94 18.28 -5.07 5.90
N ARG A 95 19.29 -5.96 5.98
CA ARG A 95 20.70 -5.55 6.05
C ARG A 95 21.12 -4.75 4.83
N ARG A 96 20.67 -5.13 3.63
CA ARG A 96 20.96 -4.39 2.40
C ARG A 96 20.35 -2.98 2.47
N PHE A 97 19.11 -2.86 2.92
CA PHE A 97 18.46 -1.56 3.09
C PHE A 97 19.26 -0.66 4.05
N PHE A 98 19.65 -1.16 5.22
CA PHE A 98 20.40 -0.34 6.18
C PHE A 98 21.82 -0.01 5.71
N ARG A 99 22.45 -0.86 4.89
CA ARG A 99 23.71 -0.49 4.25
C ARG A 99 23.56 0.72 3.33
N GLU A 100 22.44 0.82 2.61
CA GLU A 100 22.14 2.00 1.78
C GLU A 100 21.82 3.23 2.64
N VAL A 101 21.16 3.04 3.79
CA VAL A 101 20.98 4.11 4.79
C VAL A 101 22.33 4.62 5.30
N ASP A 102 23.26 3.72 5.63
CA ASP A 102 24.60 4.09 6.11
C ASP A 102 25.40 4.84 5.02
N GLN A 103 25.26 4.45 3.75
CA GLN A 103 25.86 5.19 2.63
C GLN A 103 25.32 6.61 2.52
N VAL A 104 24.00 6.78 2.63
CA VAL A 104 23.37 8.10 2.66
C VAL A 104 23.81 8.92 3.87
N ARG A 105 24.00 8.29 5.03
CA ARG A 105 24.54 8.96 6.22
C ARG A 105 25.93 9.51 5.96
N HIS A 106 26.83 8.67 5.43
CA HIS A 106 28.18 9.12 5.08
C HIS A 106 28.18 10.27 4.07
N GLN A 107 27.29 10.26 3.07
CA GLN A 107 27.14 11.36 2.13
C GLN A 107 26.73 12.67 2.84
N LEU A 108 25.77 12.60 3.76
CA LEU A 108 25.35 13.76 4.55
C LEU A 108 26.48 14.31 5.43
N ASP A 109 27.26 13.42 6.06
CA ASP A 109 28.41 13.79 6.88
C ASP A 109 29.50 14.52 6.06
N GLU A 110 29.76 14.04 4.84
CA GLU A 110 30.74 14.65 3.93
C GLU A 110 30.32 16.03 3.41
N MET A 111 29.02 16.27 3.26
CA MET A 111 28.48 17.55 2.78
C MET A 111 28.62 18.70 3.79
N LYS A 112 28.90 18.40 5.08
CA LYS A 112 29.03 19.40 6.17
C LYS A 112 27.86 20.38 6.21
N LEU A 113 26.65 19.85 6.07
CA LEU A 113 25.41 20.64 5.96
C LEU A 113 25.19 21.50 7.22
N GLY A 114 24.97 22.78 7.01
CA GLY A 114 24.58 23.74 8.02
C GLY A 114 23.08 23.72 8.31
N PRO A 115 22.62 24.55 9.27
CA PRO A 115 21.22 24.58 9.69
C PRO A 115 20.20 24.95 8.59
N ASN A 116 20.66 25.61 7.52
CA ASN A 116 19.82 26.09 6.42
C ASN A 116 19.79 25.15 5.22
N ASP A 117 20.58 24.07 5.21
CA ASP A 117 20.76 23.20 4.03
C ASP A 117 19.78 22.01 4.03
N ILE A 118 18.54 22.29 4.43
CA ILE A 118 17.46 21.31 4.58
C ILE A 118 17.08 20.69 3.23
N ASN A 119 17.11 21.50 2.16
CA ASN A 119 16.72 21.05 0.83
C ASN A 119 17.75 20.08 0.24
N GLU A 120 19.03 20.35 0.49
CA GLU A 120 20.17 19.53 0.09
C GLU A 120 20.12 18.18 0.80
N ALA A 121 19.92 18.18 2.13
CA ALA A 121 19.73 16.96 2.90
C ALA A 121 18.53 16.14 2.37
N TRP A 122 17.41 16.81 2.10
CA TRP A 122 16.22 16.15 1.58
C TRP A 122 16.46 15.46 0.24
N GLN A 123 17.16 16.10 -0.69
CA GLN A 123 17.46 15.51 -2.00
C GLN A 123 18.21 14.18 -1.85
N VAL A 124 19.20 14.12 -0.95
CA VAL A 124 19.99 12.91 -0.69
C VAL A 124 19.16 11.83 0.03
N VAL A 125 18.31 12.21 0.98
CA VAL A 125 17.50 11.23 1.77
C VAL A 125 16.25 10.74 1.03
N SER A 126 15.70 11.54 0.10
CA SER A 126 14.44 11.24 -0.59
C SER A 126 14.37 9.84 -1.23
N PRO A 127 15.44 9.27 -1.83
CA PRO A 127 15.37 7.91 -2.40
C PRO A 127 15.16 6.83 -1.33
N ILE A 128 15.75 6.99 -0.14
CA ILE A 128 15.55 6.07 0.99
C ILE A 128 14.11 6.16 1.46
N GLN A 129 13.55 7.36 1.56
CA GLN A 129 12.15 7.54 1.94
C GLN A 129 11.20 6.89 0.91
N VAL A 130 11.44 7.10 -0.38
CA VAL A 130 10.65 6.46 -1.45
C VAL A 130 10.71 4.94 -1.34
N ARG A 131 11.90 4.37 -1.12
CA ARG A 131 12.09 2.92 -0.94
C ARG A 131 11.39 2.40 0.33
N MET A 132 11.48 3.14 1.43
CA MET A 132 10.78 2.82 2.68
C MET A 132 9.26 2.77 2.45
N ASN A 133 8.71 3.79 1.78
CA ASN A 133 7.28 3.90 1.50
C ASN A 133 6.78 2.83 0.51
N ALA A 134 7.60 2.43 -0.46
CA ALA A 134 7.30 1.32 -1.37
C ALA A 134 7.35 -0.06 -0.66
N GLY A 135 8.03 -0.14 0.48
CA GLY A 135 8.32 -1.38 1.19
C GLY A 135 9.58 -2.07 0.65
N ILE A 136 10.38 -2.66 1.55
CA ILE A 136 11.67 -3.26 1.19
C ILE A 136 11.57 -4.68 0.58
N PHE A 137 10.40 -5.34 0.72
CA PHE A 137 10.14 -6.70 0.23
C PHE A 137 9.42 -6.73 -1.14
N GLY A 138 9.67 -5.71 -1.97
CA GLY A 138 9.11 -5.60 -3.32
C GLY A 138 9.69 -6.60 -4.32
N GLU A 139 9.32 -6.49 -5.60
CA GLU A 139 9.67 -7.44 -6.68
C GLU A 139 11.17 -7.64 -6.88
N GLN A 140 11.98 -6.64 -6.54
CA GLN A 140 13.45 -6.66 -6.64
C GLN A 140 14.16 -7.17 -5.38
N SER A 141 13.40 -7.53 -4.34
CA SER A 141 13.96 -8.05 -3.08
C SER A 141 14.55 -9.45 -3.27
N LEU A 142 15.51 -9.82 -2.42
CA LEU A 142 16.01 -11.20 -2.36
C LEU A 142 14.88 -12.16 -1.95
N PHE A 143 14.03 -11.76 -1.02
CA PHE A 143 12.85 -12.54 -0.62
C PHE A 143 11.99 -12.96 -1.81
N GLN A 144 11.59 -12.03 -2.69
CA GLN A 144 10.77 -12.37 -3.86
C GLN A 144 11.50 -13.28 -4.86
N ARG A 145 12.82 -13.18 -4.97
CA ARG A 145 13.63 -14.07 -5.82
C ARG A 145 13.73 -15.47 -5.22
N VAL A 146 13.94 -15.56 -3.91
CA VAL A 146 14.07 -16.82 -3.17
C VAL A 146 12.74 -17.57 -3.11
N ILE A 147 11.60 -16.87 -2.95
CA ILE A 147 10.27 -17.50 -3.06
C ILE A 147 10.17 -18.32 -4.35
N LYS A 148 10.52 -17.72 -5.50
CA LYS A 148 10.38 -18.38 -6.81
C LYS A 148 11.25 -19.63 -6.97
N SER A 149 12.33 -19.76 -6.21
CA SER A 149 13.24 -20.91 -6.30
C SER A 149 13.07 -21.93 -5.17
N VAL A 150 12.43 -21.54 -4.06
CA VAL A 150 12.26 -22.39 -2.87
C VAL A 150 10.91 -23.09 -2.86
N LEU A 151 9.87 -22.47 -3.43
CA LEU A 151 8.55 -23.09 -3.52
C LEU A 151 8.53 -24.22 -4.57
N THR A 152 7.80 -25.29 -4.25
CA THR A 152 7.42 -26.30 -5.25
C THR A 152 6.44 -25.69 -6.27
N PRO A 153 6.25 -26.30 -7.45
CA PRO A 153 5.29 -25.81 -8.45
C PRO A 153 3.86 -25.61 -7.92
N ASP A 154 3.40 -26.52 -7.06
CA ASP A 154 2.05 -26.46 -6.47
C ASP A 154 1.95 -25.29 -5.46
N GLN A 155 2.95 -25.15 -4.58
CA GLN A 155 3.05 -24.03 -3.64
C GLN A 155 3.13 -22.69 -4.37
N GLN A 156 3.91 -22.63 -5.47
CA GLN A 156 4.05 -21.43 -6.29
C GLN A 156 2.71 -21.03 -6.91
N THR A 157 1.94 -21.98 -7.42
CA THR A 157 0.60 -21.73 -7.97
C THR A 157 -0.34 -21.20 -6.89
N ALA A 158 -0.40 -21.87 -5.74
CA ALA A 158 -1.23 -21.45 -4.60
C ALA A 158 -0.87 -20.03 -4.10
N TYR A 159 0.43 -19.71 -4.09
CA TYR A 159 0.93 -18.39 -3.73
C TYR A 159 0.48 -17.31 -4.73
N GLN A 160 0.61 -17.55 -6.04
CA GLN A 160 0.15 -16.61 -7.06
C GLN A 160 -1.37 -16.37 -6.98
N ASP A 161 -2.15 -17.43 -6.80
CA ASP A 161 -3.60 -17.32 -6.64
C ASP A 161 -3.96 -16.47 -5.43
N GLU A 162 -3.27 -16.65 -4.30
CA GLU A 162 -3.51 -15.82 -3.12
C GLU A 162 -3.11 -14.36 -3.34
N LEU A 163 -2.03 -14.06 -4.05
CA LEU A 163 -1.67 -12.68 -4.40
C LEU A 163 -2.77 -12.00 -5.23
N VAL A 164 -3.33 -12.71 -6.20
CA VAL A 164 -4.48 -12.21 -6.99
C VAL A 164 -5.70 -11.98 -6.08
N ARG A 165 -6.03 -12.94 -5.20
CA ARG A 165 -7.14 -12.79 -4.25
C ARG A 165 -6.97 -11.60 -3.31
N GLN A 166 -5.77 -11.42 -2.74
CA GLN A 166 -5.47 -10.28 -1.87
C GLN A 166 -5.62 -8.96 -2.61
N ARG A 167 -5.15 -8.89 -3.86
CA ARG A 167 -5.30 -7.71 -4.69
C ARG A 167 -6.76 -7.35 -4.94
N VAL A 168 -7.60 -8.32 -5.29
CA VAL A 168 -9.04 -8.12 -5.47
C VAL A 168 -9.70 -7.64 -4.17
N ARG A 169 -9.37 -8.26 -3.02
CA ARG A 169 -9.87 -7.82 -1.70
C ARG A 169 -9.49 -6.37 -1.41
N ARG A 170 -8.22 -5.99 -1.66
CA ARG A 170 -7.74 -4.62 -1.48
C ARG A 170 -8.51 -3.64 -2.36
N TRP A 171 -8.68 -3.94 -3.64
CA TRP A 171 -9.46 -3.12 -4.56
C TRP A 171 -10.91 -2.95 -4.12
N ASN A 172 -11.54 -4.00 -3.58
CA ASN A 172 -12.89 -3.91 -3.02
C ASN A 172 -12.95 -2.96 -1.82
N ILE A 173 -11.97 -2.99 -0.92
CA ILE A 173 -11.89 -2.05 0.21
C ILE A 173 -11.72 -0.62 -0.29
N ILE A 174 -10.77 -0.38 -1.20
CA ILE A 174 -10.52 0.96 -1.74
C ILE A 174 -11.76 1.48 -2.47
N THR A 175 -12.44 0.63 -3.23
CA THR A 175 -13.71 0.99 -3.89
C THR A 175 -14.73 1.50 -2.87
N ARG A 176 -14.91 0.79 -1.75
CA ARG A 176 -15.83 1.20 -0.69
C ARG A 176 -15.43 2.54 -0.08
N MET A 177 -14.13 2.77 0.13
CA MET A 177 -13.61 4.05 0.63
C MET A 177 -13.88 5.20 -0.35
N ASN A 178 -13.62 5.01 -1.65
CA ASN A 178 -13.90 6.03 -2.67
C ASN A 178 -15.40 6.33 -2.74
N ILE A 179 -16.28 5.32 -2.65
CA ILE A 179 -17.73 5.55 -2.63
C ILE A 179 -18.16 6.32 -1.39
N ALA A 180 -17.62 6.02 -0.22
CA ALA A 180 -17.90 6.78 1.00
C ALA A 180 -17.44 8.25 0.89
N GLU A 181 -16.32 8.50 0.21
CA GLU A 181 -15.83 9.85 -0.07
C GLU A 181 -16.77 10.62 -1.01
N ILE A 182 -17.20 9.99 -2.12
CA ILE A 182 -18.16 10.59 -3.06
C ILE A 182 -19.49 10.88 -2.36
N GLU A 183 -19.95 9.96 -1.53
CA GLU A 183 -21.19 10.11 -0.77
C GLU A 183 -21.15 11.33 0.15
N ARG A 184 -20.04 11.50 0.88
CA ARG A 184 -19.85 12.62 1.80
C ARG A 184 -19.79 13.97 1.09
N ASN A 185 -19.18 14.02 -0.10
CA ASN A 185 -18.79 15.28 -0.73
C ASN A 185 -19.71 15.74 -1.87
N SER A 186 -20.41 14.84 -2.54
CA SER A 186 -21.07 15.20 -3.82
C SER A 186 -22.37 14.46 -4.11
N MET A 187 -22.56 13.24 -3.59
CA MET A 187 -23.68 12.40 -3.96
C MET A 187 -24.23 11.64 -2.75
N PRO A 188 -25.06 12.26 -1.89
CA PRO A 188 -25.69 11.54 -0.78
C PRO A 188 -26.41 10.28 -1.27
N LEU A 189 -26.16 9.16 -0.61
CA LEU A 189 -26.75 7.86 -0.92
C LEU A 189 -27.51 7.35 0.31
N THR A 190 -28.63 6.66 0.09
CA THR A 190 -29.19 5.81 1.14
C THR A 190 -28.34 4.54 1.29
N SER A 191 -28.43 3.85 2.44
CA SER A 191 -27.73 2.57 2.65
C SER A 191 -28.03 1.56 1.52
N SER A 192 -29.30 1.46 1.11
CA SER A 192 -29.73 0.57 0.02
C SER A 192 -29.14 0.96 -1.34
N GLN A 193 -29.06 2.27 -1.65
CA GLN A 193 -28.42 2.73 -2.89
C GLN A 193 -26.92 2.45 -2.87
N ARG A 194 -26.25 2.64 -1.74
CA ARG A 194 -24.81 2.35 -1.57
C ARG A 194 -24.52 0.87 -1.80
N ASP A 195 -25.29 -0.02 -1.18
CA ASP A 195 -25.11 -1.46 -1.32
C ASP A 195 -25.36 -1.92 -2.77
N GLN A 196 -26.40 -1.38 -3.43
CA GLN A 196 -26.67 -1.65 -4.84
C GLN A 196 -25.58 -1.11 -5.77
N LEU A 197 -25.04 0.09 -5.50
CA LEU A 197 -23.93 0.65 -6.26
C LEU A 197 -22.68 -0.22 -6.12
N LEU A 198 -22.30 -0.58 -4.90
CA LEU A 198 -21.15 -1.46 -4.65
C LEU A 198 -21.32 -2.82 -5.33
N ALA A 199 -22.51 -3.41 -5.30
CA ALA A 199 -22.80 -4.67 -5.98
C ALA A 199 -22.68 -4.56 -7.52
N VAL A 200 -22.96 -3.40 -8.11
CA VAL A 200 -22.70 -3.16 -9.54
C VAL A 200 -21.19 -2.99 -9.80
N LEU A 201 -20.49 -2.23 -8.95
CA LEU A 201 -19.05 -1.97 -9.12
C LEU A 201 -18.17 -3.21 -8.88
N GLU A 202 -18.58 -4.13 -8.01
CA GLU A 202 -17.88 -5.40 -7.78
C GLU A 202 -17.90 -6.32 -9.02
N LYS A 203 -18.85 -6.12 -9.96
CA LYS A 203 -18.89 -6.83 -11.25
C LYS A 203 -17.95 -6.23 -12.30
N VAL A 204 -17.43 -5.03 -12.05
CA VAL A 204 -16.50 -4.37 -12.97
C VAL A 204 -15.10 -4.88 -12.67
N GLU A 205 -14.58 -5.69 -13.60
CA GLU A 205 -13.21 -6.17 -13.55
C GLU A 205 -12.22 -5.01 -13.75
N LEU A 206 -11.17 -5.03 -12.95
CA LEU A 206 -10.06 -4.08 -13.07
C LEU A 206 -8.94 -4.71 -13.90
N PRO A 207 -8.24 -3.92 -14.74
CA PRO A 207 -7.11 -4.43 -15.52
C PRO A 207 -6.04 -5.07 -14.62
N ALA A 208 -5.56 -6.26 -14.99
CA ALA A 208 -4.49 -6.94 -14.26
C ALA A 208 -3.19 -6.12 -14.23
N THR A 209 -2.96 -5.31 -15.25
CA THR A 209 -1.83 -4.41 -15.46
C THR A 209 -1.98 -3.05 -14.79
N LEU A 210 -3.05 -2.81 -14.01
CA LEU A 210 -3.19 -1.59 -13.23
C LEU A 210 -1.95 -1.40 -12.34
N ASN A 211 -1.31 -0.24 -12.35
CA ASN A 211 -0.15 0.00 -11.50
C ASN A 211 -0.57 0.00 -10.01
N LYS A 212 0.24 -0.57 -9.10
CA LYS A 212 0.03 -0.52 -7.64
C LYS A 212 -0.15 0.91 -7.11
N GLN A 213 0.48 1.89 -7.73
CA GLN A 213 0.30 3.32 -7.40
C GLN A 213 -1.11 3.81 -7.71
N MET A 214 -1.79 3.19 -8.67
CA MET A 214 -3.16 3.50 -9.07
C MET A 214 -4.20 2.68 -8.29
N ASP A 215 -3.80 1.73 -7.45
CA ASP A 215 -4.74 0.94 -6.62
C ASP A 215 -5.67 1.84 -5.81
N GLY A 216 -5.17 3.00 -5.34
CA GLY A 216 -5.93 4.01 -4.59
C GLY A 216 -7.13 4.62 -5.35
N TYR A 217 -7.18 4.43 -6.66
CA TYR A 217 -8.23 4.92 -7.55
C TYR A 217 -9.13 3.79 -8.08
N ALA A 218 -9.00 2.57 -7.54
CA ALA A 218 -9.75 1.40 -7.99
C ALA A 218 -11.28 1.65 -8.04
N GLY A 219 -11.85 2.38 -7.07
CA GLY A 219 -13.28 2.73 -7.08
C GLY A 219 -13.67 3.65 -8.22
N TYR A 220 -12.86 4.66 -8.50
CA TYR A 220 -13.08 5.59 -9.60
C TYR A 220 -12.94 4.92 -10.96
N ILE A 221 -11.95 4.03 -11.12
CA ILE A 221 -11.77 3.25 -12.35
C ILE A 221 -12.96 2.31 -12.57
N ARG A 222 -13.47 1.66 -11.51
CA ARG A 222 -14.69 0.86 -11.59
C ARG A 222 -15.91 1.69 -11.98
N LEU A 223 -16.01 2.94 -11.51
CA LEU A 223 -17.08 3.85 -11.94
C LEU A 223 -17.02 4.08 -13.46
N THR A 224 -15.84 4.32 -14.02
CA THR A 224 -15.65 4.42 -15.48
C THR A 224 -16.09 3.15 -16.20
N GLY A 225 -15.64 1.97 -15.75
CA GLY A 225 -16.04 0.68 -16.34
C GLY A 225 -17.53 0.34 -16.17
N SER A 226 -18.22 0.94 -15.20
CA SER A 226 -19.63 0.68 -14.92
C SER A 226 -20.61 1.24 -15.96
N ALA A 227 -20.15 2.00 -16.97
CA ALA A 227 -21.00 2.52 -18.05
C ALA A 227 -21.81 1.41 -18.76
N LYS A 228 -21.25 0.20 -18.85
CA LYS A 228 -21.92 -1.00 -19.37
C LYS A 228 -23.13 -1.45 -18.53
N HIS A 229 -23.28 -0.91 -17.32
CA HIS A 229 -24.32 -1.24 -16.35
C HIS A 229 -25.28 -0.06 -16.07
N ASP A 230 -25.30 0.96 -16.92
CA ASP A 230 -26.13 2.16 -16.73
C ASP A 230 -27.61 1.88 -16.51
N GLN A 231 -28.17 0.90 -17.23
CA GLN A 231 -29.56 0.51 -17.03
C GLN A 231 -29.83 -0.05 -15.63
N GLN A 232 -28.85 -0.69 -14.99
CA GLN A 232 -28.97 -1.17 -13.60
C GLN A 232 -28.86 0.00 -12.63
N LEU A 233 -27.90 0.90 -12.84
CA LEU A 233 -27.69 2.09 -12.00
C LEU A 233 -28.94 3.00 -11.98
N LYS A 234 -29.54 3.24 -13.14
CA LYS A 234 -30.76 4.07 -13.29
C LYS A 234 -32.00 3.50 -12.60
N LYS A 235 -32.00 2.23 -12.16
CA LYS A 235 -33.13 1.64 -11.41
C LYS A 235 -33.22 2.15 -9.98
N PHE A 236 -32.10 2.58 -9.39
CA PHE A 236 -32.04 2.98 -7.99
C PHE A 236 -31.35 4.34 -7.76
N LEU A 237 -30.65 4.89 -8.75
CA LEU A 237 -30.08 6.24 -8.68
C LEU A 237 -30.98 7.27 -9.35
N THR A 238 -31.05 8.46 -8.77
CA THR A 238 -31.77 9.60 -9.37
C THR A 238 -30.96 10.21 -10.53
N PRO A 239 -31.59 11.00 -11.43
CA PRO A 239 -30.87 11.70 -12.49
C PRO A 239 -29.75 12.61 -11.99
N ALA A 240 -29.92 13.25 -10.83
CA ALA A 240 -28.90 14.08 -10.20
C ALA A 240 -27.69 13.26 -9.75
N GLN A 241 -27.91 12.10 -9.13
CA GLN A 241 -26.85 11.16 -8.73
C GLN A 241 -26.12 10.60 -9.96
N MET A 242 -26.86 10.22 -11.01
CA MET A 242 -26.27 9.77 -12.27
C MET A 242 -25.35 10.81 -12.90
N LYS A 243 -25.72 12.10 -12.86
CA LYS A 243 -24.86 13.18 -13.34
C LYS A 243 -23.52 13.24 -12.60
N VAL A 244 -23.51 13.01 -11.28
CA VAL A 244 -22.26 12.95 -10.50
C VAL A 244 -21.41 11.75 -10.93
N ILE A 245 -22.03 10.57 -11.11
CA ILE A 245 -21.33 9.39 -11.63
C ILE A 245 -20.64 9.72 -12.96
N ASP A 246 -21.36 10.34 -13.90
CA ASP A 246 -20.82 10.69 -15.22
C ASP A 246 -19.65 11.69 -15.13
N GLN A 247 -19.68 12.64 -14.19
CA GLN A 247 -18.55 13.54 -13.93
C GLN A 247 -17.30 12.79 -13.46
N TYR A 248 -17.46 11.81 -12.55
CA TYR A 248 -16.33 10.97 -12.13
C TYR A 248 -15.83 10.08 -13.27
N ARG A 249 -16.72 9.48 -14.07
CA ARG A 249 -16.33 8.68 -15.24
C ARG A 249 -15.47 9.48 -16.21
N LEU A 250 -15.93 10.68 -16.58
CA LEU A 250 -15.19 11.56 -17.49
C LEU A 250 -13.82 11.96 -16.91
N ARG A 251 -13.75 12.28 -15.61
CA ARG A 251 -12.49 12.63 -14.94
C ARG A 251 -11.46 11.50 -14.98
N TYR A 252 -11.90 10.25 -14.89
CA TYR A 252 -11.02 9.07 -14.81
C TYR A 252 -11.00 8.22 -16.08
N GLU A 253 -11.59 8.70 -17.18
CA GLU A 253 -11.66 7.96 -18.45
C GLU A 253 -10.27 7.65 -19.01
N GLY A 254 -9.37 8.65 -18.99
CA GLY A 254 -7.99 8.49 -19.48
C GLY A 254 -7.14 7.47 -18.72
N TRP A 255 -7.59 7.03 -17.53
CA TRP A 255 -6.86 6.08 -16.68
C TRP A 255 -7.02 4.63 -17.16
N LEU A 256 -8.09 4.34 -17.92
CA LEU A 256 -8.27 3.03 -18.56
C LEU A 256 -7.31 2.82 -19.74
N GLY A 257 -6.84 3.91 -20.36
CA GLY A 257 -5.89 3.86 -21.50
C GLY A 257 -4.41 3.88 -21.09
N GLN A 258 -4.09 4.27 -19.86
CA GLN A 258 -2.71 4.25 -19.31
C GLN A 258 -2.31 2.88 -18.75
N VAL A 259 -3.08 1.86 -19.06
CA VAL A 259 -2.74 0.47 -18.82
C VAL A 259 -1.60 0.12 -19.78
N VAL A 260 -0.36 0.38 -19.34
CA VAL A 260 0.86 0.04 -20.07
C VAL A 260 0.84 -1.48 -20.36
N PRO A 261 1.08 -1.93 -21.60
CA PRO A 261 1.17 -3.34 -21.94
C PRO A 261 2.29 -4.06 -21.17
#